data_AF-A0A2P5TK31-F1
#
_entry.id   AF-A0A2P5TK31-F1
#
_cell.length_a   1.000
_cell.length_b   1.000
_cell.length_c   1.000
_cell.angle_alpha   90.00
_cell.angle_beta   90.00
_cell.angle_gamma   90.00
#
_symmetry.space_group_name_H-M   'P 1'
#
loop_
_entity.id
_entity.type
_entity.pdbx_description
1 polymer ?
#
loop_
_entity_poly.entity_id
_entity_poly.type
_entity_poly.pdbx_seq_one_letter_code
_entity_poly.pdbx_strand_id
1 'polypeptide(L)' 'MAKSNQYRITQHAVQRYQQRRCRHPFHMTADICRARPATKGRLRKAGRWPRSGQRLLITPDNFAFVTAGAVIITCFSLGS' A
#
# COMPACT_ATOMS: atom_id res chain seq x y z
N MET A 1 -12.81 18.66 -2.76
CA MET A 1 -13.31 17.26 -2.73
C MET A 1 -12.24 16.35 -3.33
N ALA A 2 -11.57 15.54 -2.51
CA ALA A 2 -10.56 14.61 -3.03
C ALA A 2 -11.29 13.52 -3.82
N LYS A 3 -11.00 13.40 -5.12
CA LYS A 3 -11.45 12.27 -5.94
C LYS A 3 -10.94 11.00 -5.26
N SER A 4 -11.82 10.27 -4.58
CA SER A 4 -11.54 8.92 -4.10
C SER A 4 -11.26 8.08 -5.34
N ASN A 5 -9.99 7.91 -5.70
CA ASN A 5 -9.60 6.87 -6.64
C ASN A 5 -10.08 5.56 -6.02
N GLN A 6 -11.18 5.03 -6.53
CA GLN A 6 -11.80 3.84 -5.98
C GLN A 6 -10.96 2.64 -6.41
N TYR A 7 -9.93 2.36 -5.63
CA TYR A 7 -9.08 1.21 -5.85
C TYR A 7 -9.89 -0.08 -5.63
N ARG A 8 -9.79 -1.03 -6.56
CA ARG A 8 -10.29 -2.40 -6.36
C ARG A 8 -9.25 -3.16 -5.55
N ILE A 9 -9.63 -3.71 -4.41
CA ILE A 9 -8.70 -4.39 -3.51
C ILE A 9 -8.89 -5.89 -3.68
N THR A 10 -7.81 -6.62 -3.94
CA THR A 10 -7.87 -8.09 -4.01
C THR A 10 -8.08 -8.71 -2.62
N GLN A 11 -8.76 -9.86 -2.54
CA GLN A 11 -8.87 -10.61 -1.28
C GLN A 11 -7.49 -10.94 -0.68
N HIS A 12 -6.51 -11.25 -1.55
CA HIS A 12 -5.13 -11.48 -1.14
C HIS A 12 -4.54 -10.26 -0.41
N ALA A 13 -4.72 -9.04 -0.94
CA ALA A 13 -4.26 -7.83 -0.28
C ALA A 13 -4.93 -7.66 1.09
N VAL A 14 -6.24 -7.91 1.19
CA VAL A 14 -6.99 -7.80 2.46
C VAL A 14 -6.42 -8.75 3.51
N GLN A 15 -6.28 -10.04 3.18
CA GLN A 15 -5.72 -11.04 4.09
C GLN A 15 -4.30 -10.66 4.53
N ARG A 16 -3.45 -10.25 3.58
CA ARG A 16 -2.06 -9.86 3.85
C ARG A 16 -1.93 -8.58 4.67
N TYR A 17 -2.91 -7.70 4.61
CA TYR A 17 -2.98 -6.51 5.46
C TYR A 17 -3.39 -6.89 6.88
N GLN A 18 -4.47 -7.67 7.03
CA GLN A 18 -4.94 -8.16 8.33
C GLN A 18 -3.86 -8.96 9.08
N GLN A 19 -3.15 -9.85 8.38
CA GLN A 19 -2.04 -10.65 8.96
C GLN A 19 -0.90 -9.79 9.51
N ARG A 20 -0.62 -8.63 8.91
CA ARG A 20 0.54 -7.79 9.26
C ARG A 20 0.20 -6.59 10.12
N ARG A 21 -1.05 -6.12 10.07
CA ARG A 21 -1.53 -4.95 10.80
C ARG A 21 -2.23 -5.44 12.07
N CYS A 22 -1.46 -5.70 13.12
CA CYS A 22 -2.00 -6.27 14.37
C CYS A 22 -2.61 -5.21 15.32
N ARG A 23 -2.40 -3.91 15.07
CA ARG A 23 -2.59 -2.85 16.07
C ARG A 23 -3.75 -1.89 15.85
N HIS A 24 -4.30 -1.78 14.63
CA HIS A 24 -5.41 -0.86 14.36
C HIS A 24 -6.49 -1.51 13.49
N PRO A 25 -7.75 -1.54 13.96
CA PRO A 25 -8.87 -2.12 13.21
C PRO A 25 -9.42 -1.17 12.12
N PHE A 26 -8.75 -0.05 11.82
CA PHE A 26 -9.30 0.94 10.89
C PHE A 26 -9.01 0.60 9.43
N HIS A 27 -10.11 0.66 8.66
CA HIS A 27 -10.29 0.23 7.28
C HIS A 27 -9.08 0.52 6.37
N MET A 28 -8.57 -0.52 5.70
CA MET A 28 -7.52 -0.45 4.68
C MET A 28 -7.73 0.71 3.68
N THR A 29 -8.98 1.03 3.35
CA THR A 29 -9.35 2.16 2.49
C THR A 29 -8.84 3.51 3.01
N ALA A 30 -8.94 3.77 4.32
CA ALA A 30 -8.45 5.00 4.92
C ALA A 30 -6.91 5.11 4.83
N ASP A 31 -6.22 4.00 5.04
CA ASP A 31 -4.76 3.91 4.88
C ASP A 31 -4.35 4.14 3.42
N ILE A 32 -5.09 3.57 2.46
CA ILE A 32 -4.87 3.81 1.03
C ILE A 32 -5.10 5.29 0.68
N CYS A 33 -6.14 5.94 1.23
CA CYS A 33 -6.39 7.37 1.02
C CYS A 33 -5.25 8.25 1.54
N ARG A 34 -4.55 7.82 2.58
CA ARG A 34 -3.37 8.49 3.14
C ARG A 34 -2.06 8.09 2.44
N ALA A 35 -2.08 7.01 1.67
CA ALA A 35 -0.89 6.50 1.00
C ALA A 35 -0.46 7.43 -0.13
N ARG A 36 0.85 7.63 -0.25
CA ARG A 36 1.47 8.44 -1.31
C ARG A 36 2.36 7.56 -2.18
N PRO A 37 2.51 7.86 -3.48
CA PRO A 37 3.48 7.16 -4.32
C PRO A 37 4.88 7.17 -3.70
N ALA A 38 5.52 6.00 -3.70
CA ALA A 38 6.88 5.87 -3.21
C ALA A 38 7.86 6.68 -4.06
N THR A 39 8.63 7.55 -3.43
CA THR A 39 9.75 8.24 -4.08
C THR A 39 10.92 7.26 -4.30
N LYS A 40 11.80 7.57 -5.26
CA LYS A 40 13.01 6.76 -5.52
C LYS A 40 13.85 6.53 -4.26
N GLY A 41 13.96 7.54 -3.40
CA GLY A 41 14.65 7.43 -2.11
C GLY A 41 13.99 6.44 -1.15
N ARG A 42 12.65 6.45 -1.04
CA ARG A 42 11.92 5.48 -0.21
C ARG A 42 12.01 4.05 -0.76
N LEU A 43 11.98 3.88 -2.08
CA LEU A 43 12.18 2.56 -2.71
C LEU A 43 13.56 1.97 -2.37
N ARG A 44 14.60 2.81 -2.43
CA ARG A 44 15.96 2.44 -2.02
C ARG A 44 16.03 2.04 -0.55
N LYS A 45 15.48 2.86 0.37
CA LYS A 45 15.45 2.56 1.80
C LYS A 45 14.68 1.26 2.10
N ALA A 46 13.58 1.03 1.39
CA ALA A 46 12.77 -0.18 1.51
C ALA A 46 13.44 -1.43 0.94
N GLY A 47 14.50 -1.30 0.14
CA GLY A 47 15.11 -2.40 -0.61
C GLY A 47 14.13 -3.07 -1.60
N ARG A 48 13.06 -2.36 -2.00
CA ARG A 48 11.99 -2.94 -2.82
C ARG A 48 11.70 -2.07 -4.04
N TRP A 49 11.66 -2.72 -5.18
CA TRP A 49 11.31 -2.11 -6.46
C TRP A 49 10.02 -2.74 -6.98
N PRO A 50 9.05 -1.94 -7.44
CA PRO A 50 7.87 -2.48 -8.08
C PRO A 50 8.27 -3.10 -9.41
N ARG A 51 7.56 -4.16 -9.83
CA ARG A 51 7.74 -4.73 -11.18
C ARG A 51 7.21 -3.77 -12.24
N SER A 52 7.54 -4.00 -13.51
CA SER A 52 6.95 -3.25 -14.62
C SER A 52 5.42 -3.24 -14.53
N GLY A 53 4.81 -2.08 -14.75
CA GLY A 53 3.36 -1.87 -14.61
C GLY A 53 2.84 -1.77 -13.17
N GLN A 54 3.70 -1.94 -12.15
CA GLN A 54 3.33 -1.80 -10.75
C GLN A 54 3.80 -0.47 -10.15
N ARG A 55 3.11 -0.03 -9.11
CA ARG A 55 3.48 1.14 -8.29
C ARG A 55 3.40 0.77 -6.82
N LEU A 56 4.20 1.45 -6.02
CA LEU A 56 4.17 1.33 -4.56
C LEU A 56 3.53 2.59 -3.98
N LEU A 57 2.50 2.40 -3.16
CA LEU A 57 1.90 3.45 -2.35
C LEU A 57 2.31 3.22 -0.90
N ILE A 58 2.92 4.21 -0.26
CA ILE A 58 3.43 4.10 1.10
C ILE A 58 2.57 4.96 2.01
N THR A 59 2.12 4.35 3.10
CA THR A 59 1.37 5.00 4.18
C THR A 59 2.32 5.70 5.16
N PRO A 60 1.81 6.64 5.99
CA PRO A 60 2.58 7.22 7.08
C PRO A 60 3.12 6.17 8.06
N ASP A 61 2.37 5.10 8.28
CA ASP A 61 2.70 4.03 9.22
C ASP A 61 3.68 2.99 8.65
N ASN A 62 4.46 3.39 7.66
CA ASN A 62 5.43 2.53 6.95
C ASN A 62 4.84 1.27 6.32
N PHE A 63 3.53 1.23 6.07
CA PHE A 63 2.93 0.17 5.27
C PHE A 63 3.00 0.50 3.78
N ALA A 64 3.32 -0.48 2.94
CA ALA A 64 3.39 -0.32 1.50
C ALA A 64 2.34 -1.19 0.79
N PHE A 65 1.59 -0.59 -0.13
CA PHE A 65 0.65 -1.24 -1.02
C PHE A 65 1.23 -1.33 -2.42
N VAL A 66 1.14 -2.51 -3.04
CA VAL A 66 1.53 -2.73 -4.43
C VAL A 66 0.28 -2.62 -5.30
N THR A 67 0.33 -1.75 -6.29
CA THR A 67 -0.79 -1.47 -7.18
C THR A 67 -0.43 -1.76 -8.63
N ALA A 68 -1.34 -2.35 -9.41
CA ALA A 68 -1.29 -2.32 -10.87
C ALA A 68 -2.51 -1.57 -11.39
N GLY A 69 -2.29 -0.41 -12.01
CA GLY A 69 -3.38 0.52 -12.33
C GLY A 69 -4.19 0.91 -11.08
N ALA A 70 -5.50 0.66 -11.13
CA ALA A 70 -6.43 0.90 -10.02
C ALA A 70 -6.66 -0.31 -9.11
N VAL A 71 -5.83 -1.36 -9.20
CA VAL A 71 -5.98 -2.59 -8.39
C VAL A 71 -4.87 -2.68 -7.33
N ILE A 72 -5.25 -2.84 -6.06
CA ILE A 72 -4.31 -3.19 -4.98
C ILE A 72 -4.11 -4.69 -4.97
N ILE A 73 -2.91 -5.15 -5.33
CA ILE A 73 -2.58 -6.57 -5.49
C ILE A 73 -2.20 -7.19 -4.15
N THR A 74 -1.32 -6.53 -3.41
CA THR A 74 -0.79 -7.02 -2.14
C THR A 74 -0.23 -5.85 -1.35
N CYS A 75 0.25 -6.13 -0.15
CA CYS A 75 0.83 -5.14 0.74
C CYS A 75 1.92 -5.76 1.60
N PHE A 76 2.68 -4.94 2.31
CA PHE A 76 3.68 -5.36 3.30
C PHE A 76 4.04 -4.22 4.25
N SER A 77 4.52 -4.57 5.45
CA SER A 77 5.14 -3.60 6.34
C SER A 77 6.57 -3.32 5.88
N LEU A 78 6.92 -2.05 5.75
CA LEU A 78 8.31 -1.60 5.75
C LEU A 78 8.66 -1.52 7.24
N GLY A 79 9.49 -2.45 7.73
CA GLY A 79 9.98 -2.36 9.10
C GLY A 79 10.55 -0.97 9.40
N SER A 80 10.40 -0.54 10.64
CA SER A 80 11.09 0.65 11.18
C SER A 80 12.60 0.50 11.08
#